data_AF-A0A7G6XTM0-F1
#
_entry.id   AF-A0A7G6XTM0-F1
#
_cell.length_a   1.000
_cell.length_b   1.000
_cell.length_c   1.000
_cell.angle_alpha   90.00
_cell.angle_beta   90.00
_cell.angle_gamma   90.00
#
_symmetry.space_group_name_H-M   'P 1'
#
loop_
_entity.id
_entity.type
_entity.pdbx_description
1 polymer ?
#
loop_
_entity_poly.entity_id
_entity_poly.type
_entity_poly.pdbx_seq_one_letter_code
_entity_poly.pdbx_strand_id
1 'polypeptide(L)'
;MTPTLSADHRELIADLSGIVSDYPYADPESTLAVLAGDAGEALGRDATSPEGSRERTGYTILLHATCWYVSSRIFSKSLFASYVQALEGLRAQSDRTACACPAGAHPADLDSEYEVEAGVSMLTEAGRAAFAEDYGLDEDELAAFDCGAFLADLADEALGRLREAHQELFGGIDVSPLDGKFLRDDDHIDIVAMQEALSRSWEDNTGPVALWSARRWLTGQLRDEERIGVFLCLWMGIDQSYGGLPPSYARDLAAALDTIDLDVTCEHPQHPWSTADSTVRSRHRAVVHLYAPDDHPDTPVPAELSARELWECPVQYAQLAREALKDLEGWRTMRGGDDEDWED
;
A
#
# COMPACT_ATOMS: atom_id res chain seq x y z
N MET A 1 -45.66 -5.86 -8.59
CA MET A 1 -44.50 -5.25 -9.27
C MET A 1 -43.30 -5.86 -8.59
N THR A 2 -42.36 -6.42 -9.36
CA THR A 2 -41.04 -6.84 -8.87
C THR A 2 -40.37 -5.60 -8.24
N PRO A 3 -40.01 -5.60 -6.94
CA PRO A 3 -39.15 -4.57 -6.37
C PRO A 3 -37.90 -4.35 -7.23
N THR A 4 -37.49 -3.09 -7.36
CA THR A 4 -36.30 -2.73 -8.16
C THR A 4 -35.48 -1.71 -7.40
N LEU A 5 -34.16 -1.87 -7.43
CA LEU A 5 -33.23 -0.87 -6.90
C LEU A 5 -33.40 0.48 -7.61
N SER A 6 -33.21 1.57 -6.85
CA SER A 6 -33.20 2.92 -7.41
C SER A 6 -32.05 3.10 -8.42
N ALA A 7 -32.08 4.17 -9.22
CA ALA A 7 -30.95 4.49 -10.08
C ALA A 7 -29.69 4.77 -9.25
N ASP A 8 -29.81 5.60 -8.22
CA ASP A 8 -28.73 6.00 -7.33
C ASP A 8 -28.07 4.79 -6.62
N HIS A 9 -28.86 3.80 -6.18
CA HIS A 9 -28.30 2.58 -5.58
C HIS A 9 -27.54 1.73 -6.59
N ARG A 10 -28.03 1.63 -7.84
CA ARG A 10 -27.33 0.88 -8.88
C ARG A 10 -26.02 1.55 -9.30
N GLU A 11 -26.00 2.88 -9.30
CA GLU A 11 -24.78 3.66 -9.52
C GLU A 11 -23.78 3.45 -8.38
N LEU A 12 -24.23 3.55 -7.12
CA LEU A 12 -23.37 3.30 -5.95
C LEU A 12 -22.80 1.87 -5.93
N ILE A 13 -23.60 0.85 -6.30
CA ILE A 13 -23.12 -0.52 -6.45
C ILE A 13 -22.05 -0.57 -7.54
N ALA A 14 -22.30 0.00 -8.72
CA ALA A 14 -21.32 -0.02 -9.82
C ALA A 14 -19.99 0.66 -9.43
N ASP A 15 -20.06 1.79 -8.73
CA ASP A 15 -18.88 2.53 -8.28
C ASP A 15 -18.09 1.73 -7.24
N LEU A 16 -18.75 1.24 -6.19
CA LEU A 16 -18.08 0.50 -5.12
C LEU A 16 -17.59 -0.88 -5.61
N SER A 17 -18.35 -1.57 -6.46
CA SER A 17 -17.91 -2.82 -7.11
C SER A 17 -16.67 -2.57 -7.97
N GLY A 18 -16.64 -1.46 -8.70
CA GLY A 18 -15.46 -1.06 -9.46
C GLY A 18 -14.23 -0.86 -8.56
N ILE A 19 -14.40 -0.23 -7.40
CA ILE A 19 -13.33 -0.06 -6.42
C ILE A 19 -12.84 -1.41 -5.89
N VAL A 20 -13.73 -2.26 -5.38
CA VAL A 20 -13.33 -3.56 -4.81
C VAL A 20 -12.86 -4.58 -5.85
N SER A 21 -12.99 -4.26 -7.14
CA SER A 21 -12.38 -5.01 -8.25
C SER A 21 -11.14 -4.32 -8.85
N ASP A 22 -10.71 -3.19 -8.27
CA ASP A 22 -9.59 -2.36 -8.75
C ASP A 22 -9.75 -1.95 -10.23
N TYR A 23 -10.98 -1.72 -10.68
CA TYR A 23 -11.33 -1.42 -12.06
C TYR A 23 -12.60 -0.54 -12.22
N PRO A 24 -12.57 0.56 -13.00
CA PRO A 24 -11.42 1.11 -13.71
C PRO A 24 -10.42 1.76 -12.75
N TYR A 25 -9.17 1.91 -13.20
CA TYR A 25 -8.13 2.58 -12.42
C TYR A 25 -8.41 4.08 -12.34
N ALA A 26 -9.12 4.50 -11.29
CA ALA A 26 -9.43 5.88 -10.94
C ALA A 26 -9.12 6.08 -9.44
N ASP A 27 -8.95 7.33 -9.02
CA ASP A 27 -8.77 7.67 -7.61
C ASP A 27 -10.10 7.50 -6.85
N PRO A 28 -10.20 6.51 -5.94
CA PRO A 28 -11.44 6.22 -5.23
C PRO A 28 -11.51 6.90 -3.86
N GLU A 29 -10.49 7.69 -3.48
CA GLU A 29 -10.40 8.28 -2.14
C GLU A 29 -11.63 9.11 -1.80
N SER A 30 -12.10 9.95 -2.73
CA SER A 30 -13.29 10.78 -2.52
C SER A 30 -14.58 9.97 -2.29
N THR A 31 -14.82 8.91 -3.06
CA THR A 31 -15.98 8.02 -2.90
C THR A 31 -15.91 7.29 -1.55
N LEU A 32 -14.73 6.79 -1.18
CA LEU A 32 -14.52 6.11 0.09
C LEU A 32 -14.67 7.06 1.29
N ALA A 33 -14.24 8.32 1.15
CA ALA A 33 -14.41 9.35 2.17
C ALA A 33 -15.89 9.70 2.39
N VAL A 34 -16.67 9.83 1.31
CA VAL A 34 -18.13 10.01 1.41
C VAL A 34 -18.77 8.81 2.10
N LEU A 35 -18.41 7.58 1.73
CA LEU A 35 -18.93 6.37 2.37
C LEU A 35 -18.66 6.34 3.89
N ALA A 36 -17.44 6.67 4.31
CA ALA A 36 -17.09 6.74 5.74
C ALA A 36 -17.81 7.89 6.46
N GLY A 37 -17.96 9.04 5.79
CA GLY A 37 -18.71 10.19 6.30
C GLY A 37 -20.18 9.87 6.53
N ASP A 38 -20.85 9.29 5.53
CA ASP A 38 -22.25 8.88 5.60
C ASP A 38 -22.48 7.84 6.70
N ALA A 39 -21.57 6.87 6.84
CA ALA A 39 -21.59 5.92 7.96
C ALA A 39 -21.45 6.62 9.32
N GLY A 40 -20.58 7.63 9.41
CA GLY A 40 -20.42 8.47 10.59
C GLY A 40 -21.68 9.27 10.93
N GLU A 41 -22.37 9.82 9.94
CA GLU A 41 -23.66 10.51 10.14
C GLU A 41 -24.75 9.55 10.63
N ALA A 42 -24.78 8.33 10.11
CA ALA A 42 -25.73 7.29 10.53
C ALA A 42 -25.61 6.93 12.01
N LEU A 43 -24.42 7.06 12.61
CA LEU A 43 -24.21 6.84 14.05
C LEU A 43 -25.03 7.81 14.93
N GLY A 44 -25.36 9.00 14.41
CA GLY A 44 -26.16 10.00 15.11
C GLY A 44 -27.67 9.76 15.06
N ARG A 45 -28.13 8.83 14.22
CA ARG A 45 -29.55 8.49 14.10
C ARG A 45 -29.96 7.49 15.17
N ASP A 46 -31.26 7.44 15.48
CA ASP A 46 -31.78 6.53 16.49
C ASP A 46 -31.62 5.07 16.01
N ALA A 47 -30.70 4.36 16.66
CA ALA A 47 -30.40 2.95 16.46
C ALA A 47 -31.64 2.03 16.54
N THR A 48 -32.67 2.43 17.28
CA THR A 48 -33.90 1.64 17.45
C THR A 48 -34.95 1.91 16.37
N SER A 49 -34.74 2.94 15.54
CA SER A 49 -35.60 3.23 14.40
C SER A 49 -35.33 2.24 13.25
N PRO A 50 -36.33 1.90 12.41
CA PRO A 50 -36.12 1.03 11.27
C PRO A 50 -35.07 1.56 10.28
N GLU A 51 -34.98 2.87 10.11
CA GLU A 51 -33.99 3.53 9.26
C GLU A 51 -32.59 3.39 9.84
N GLY A 52 -32.38 3.81 11.10
CA GLY A 52 -31.09 3.69 11.76
C GLY A 52 -30.63 2.24 11.89
N SER A 53 -31.53 1.27 12.04
CA SER A 53 -31.15 -0.15 12.01
C SER A 53 -30.63 -0.60 10.65
N ARG A 54 -31.33 -0.23 9.57
CA ARG A 54 -30.93 -0.59 8.20
C ARG A 54 -29.60 0.02 7.79
N GLU A 55 -29.40 1.29 8.11
CA GLU A 55 -28.16 2.00 7.79
C GLU A 55 -26.97 1.41 8.54
N ARG A 56 -27.13 1.04 9.81
CA ARG A 56 -26.05 0.36 10.55
C ARG A 56 -25.66 -0.97 9.90
N THR A 57 -26.64 -1.77 9.50
CA THR A 57 -26.41 -3.01 8.75
C THR A 57 -25.66 -2.73 7.44
N GLY A 58 -26.22 -1.85 6.60
CA GLY A 58 -25.66 -1.53 5.29
C GLY A 58 -24.24 -0.96 5.37
N TYR A 59 -24.02 0.08 6.17
CA TYR A 59 -22.70 0.71 6.30
C TYR A 59 -21.66 -0.20 6.94
N THR A 60 -22.03 -1.07 7.88
CA THR A 60 -21.06 -2.05 8.43
C THR A 60 -20.57 -2.99 7.35
N ILE A 61 -21.48 -3.54 6.54
CA ILE A 61 -21.14 -4.43 5.42
C ILE A 61 -20.31 -3.67 4.38
N LEU A 62 -20.70 -2.45 4.00
CA LEU A 62 -19.99 -1.65 3.01
C LEU A 62 -18.56 -1.31 3.45
N LEU A 63 -18.37 -0.86 4.69
CA LEU A 63 -17.05 -0.54 5.21
C LEU A 63 -16.17 -1.80 5.34
N HIS A 64 -16.76 -2.96 5.65
CA HIS A 64 -16.04 -4.24 5.59
C HIS A 64 -15.63 -4.59 4.16
N ALA A 65 -16.57 -4.52 3.21
CA ALA A 65 -16.34 -4.85 1.81
C ALA A 65 -15.21 -4.03 1.18
N THR A 66 -15.13 -2.74 1.52
CA THR A 66 -14.14 -1.81 0.96
C THR A 66 -12.85 -1.73 1.77
N CYS A 67 -12.80 -2.28 2.99
CA CYS A 67 -11.64 -2.10 3.88
C CYS A 67 -10.35 -2.66 3.30
N TRP A 68 -10.42 -3.73 2.50
CA TRP A 68 -9.24 -4.33 1.88
C TRP A 68 -8.58 -3.34 0.91
N TYR A 69 -9.38 -2.57 0.17
CA TYR A 69 -8.90 -1.58 -0.79
C TYR A 69 -8.21 -0.44 -0.06
N VAL A 70 -8.87 0.12 0.96
CA VAL A 70 -8.29 1.15 1.83
C VAL A 70 -6.96 0.65 2.41
N SER A 71 -6.94 -0.57 2.93
CA SER A 71 -5.76 -1.18 3.55
C SER A 71 -4.60 -1.41 2.58
N SER A 72 -4.86 -1.61 1.29
CA SER A 72 -3.83 -2.05 0.34
C SER A 72 -3.42 -0.99 -0.68
N ARG A 73 -4.28 0.02 -0.91
CA ARG A 73 -4.16 0.93 -2.06
C ARG A 73 -4.21 2.41 -1.70
N ILE A 74 -4.69 2.79 -0.52
CA ILE A 74 -4.86 4.18 -0.12
C ILE A 74 -3.81 4.59 0.91
N PHE A 75 -3.11 5.69 0.66
CA PHE A 75 -2.06 6.22 1.56
C PHE A 75 -2.49 7.54 2.23
N SER A 76 -3.74 7.59 2.73
CA SER A 76 -4.34 8.75 3.39
C SER A 76 -4.65 8.43 4.86
N LYS A 77 -3.91 9.02 5.82
CA LYS A 77 -4.14 8.75 7.26
C LYS A 77 -5.52 9.24 7.70
N SER A 78 -6.01 10.33 7.10
CA SER A 78 -7.31 10.91 7.40
C SER A 78 -8.47 9.98 7.01
N LEU A 79 -8.36 9.30 5.86
CA LEU A 79 -9.35 8.30 5.44
C LEU A 79 -9.32 7.08 6.37
N PHE A 80 -8.12 6.58 6.73
CA PHE A 80 -7.98 5.51 7.72
C PHE A 80 -8.65 5.87 9.03
N ALA A 81 -8.42 7.08 9.55
CA ALA A 81 -9.04 7.56 10.78
C ALA A 81 -10.56 7.60 10.67
N SER A 82 -11.10 8.05 9.53
CA SER A 82 -12.54 8.11 9.26
C SER A 82 -13.17 6.71 9.23
N TYR A 83 -12.55 5.76 8.53
CA TYR A 83 -12.99 4.36 8.51
C TYR A 83 -12.97 3.74 9.91
N VAL A 84 -11.85 3.89 10.63
CA VAL A 84 -11.70 3.36 12.00
C VAL A 84 -12.75 3.95 12.92
N GLN A 85 -12.97 5.26 12.89
CA GLN A 85 -13.97 5.92 13.73
C GLN A 85 -15.39 5.43 13.43
N ALA A 86 -15.76 5.32 12.14
CA ALA A 86 -17.06 4.83 11.74
C ALA A 86 -17.28 3.38 12.19
N LEU A 87 -16.31 2.49 11.93
CA LEU A 87 -16.37 1.09 12.32
C LEU A 87 -16.40 0.89 13.84
N GLU A 88 -15.61 1.64 14.61
CA GLU A 88 -15.65 1.60 16.08
C GLU A 88 -17.02 2.04 16.62
N GLY A 89 -17.60 3.09 16.02
CA GLY A 89 -18.95 3.55 16.35
C GLY A 89 -20.01 2.51 16.05
N LEU A 90 -20.00 1.91 14.85
CA LEU A 90 -20.94 0.86 14.44
C LEU A 90 -20.80 -0.36 15.35
N ARG A 91 -19.56 -0.78 15.61
CA ARG A 91 -19.22 -1.89 16.50
C ARG A 91 -19.72 -1.71 17.92
N ALA A 92 -19.69 -0.48 18.45
CA ALA A 92 -20.18 -0.16 19.78
C ALA A 92 -21.71 -0.24 19.89
N GLN A 93 -22.42 -0.12 18.77
CA GLN A 93 -23.88 -0.21 18.71
C GLN A 93 -24.39 -1.62 18.38
N SER A 94 -23.49 -2.57 18.07
CA SER A 94 -23.81 -3.97 17.77
C SER A 94 -23.81 -4.84 19.03
N ASP A 95 -24.91 -5.56 19.28
CA ASP A 95 -25.01 -6.51 20.40
C ASP A 95 -24.50 -7.89 20.00
N ARG A 96 -23.28 -8.21 20.42
CA ARG A 96 -22.63 -9.50 20.16
C ARG A 96 -23.26 -10.66 20.94
N THR A 97 -24.00 -10.39 22.01
CA THR A 97 -24.52 -11.41 22.93
C THR A 97 -25.92 -11.91 22.56
N ALA A 98 -26.61 -11.21 21.66
CA ALA A 98 -27.99 -11.48 21.28
C ALA A 98 -28.16 -12.34 20.01
N CYS A 99 -27.13 -13.09 19.58
CA CYS A 99 -27.24 -13.95 18.40
C CYS A 99 -28.24 -15.08 18.63
N ALA A 100 -29.37 -15.02 17.94
CA ALA A 100 -30.40 -16.06 17.92
C ALA A 100 -30.43 -16.87 16.62
N CYS A 101 -29.57 -16.51 15.65
CA CYS A 101 -29.49 -17.17 14.36
C CYS A 101 -29.01 -18.63 14.51
N PRO A 102 -29.56 -19.58 13.73
CA PRO A 102 -29.03 -20.94 13.67
C PRO A 102 -27.55 -20.96 13.28
N ALA A 103 -26.83 -22.01 13.71
CA ALA A 103 -25.44 -22.18 13.30
C ALA A 103 -25.33 -22.28 11.78
N GLY A 104 -24.48 -21.44 11.18
CA GLY A 104 -24.31 -21.37 9.72
C GLY A 104 -25.39 -20.56 8.99
N ALA A 105 -26.28 -19.86 9.70
CA ALA A 105 -27.28 -18.98 9.08
C ALA A 105 -26.71 -17.60 8.71
N HIS A 106 -25.56 -17.20 9.26
CA HIS A 106 -24.91 -15.97 8.82
C HIS A 106 -24.32 -16.16 7.43
N PRO A 107 -24.39 -15.11 6.57
CA PRO A 107 -23.66 -15.08 5.31
C PRO A 107 -22.17 -15.42 5.52
N ALA A 108 -21.60 -16.24 4.64
CA ALA A 108 -20.21 -16.71 4.71
C ALA A 108 -19.56 -16.73 3.32
N ASP A 109 -18.23 -16.65 3.28
CA ASP A 109 -17.41 -16.65 2.05
C ASP A 109 -17.85 -15.58 1.04
N LEU A 110 -18.23 -14.40 1.53
CA LEU A 110 -18.68 -13.30 0.69
C LEU A 110 -17.49 -12.68 -0.03
N ASP A 111 -17.50 -12.71 -1.36
CA ASP A 111 -16.60 -11.85 -2.13
C ASP A 111 -17.02 -10.39 -1.99
N SER A 112 -16.07 -9.47 -2.18
CA SER A 112 -16.30 -8.05 -1.93
C SER A 112 -17.35 -7.43 -2.85
N GLU A 113 -17.57 -7.94 -4.07
CA GLU A 113 -18.61 -7.42 -4.96
C GLU A 113 -20.01 -7.78 -4.43
N TYR A 114 -20.19 -9.02 -3.96
CA TYR A 114 -21.42 -9.43 -3.31
C TYR A 114 -21.69 -8.62 -2.04
N GLU A 115 -20.66 -8.38 -1.21
CA GLU A 115 -20.81 -7.56 -0.01
C GLU A 115 -21.19 -6.12 -0.33
N VAL A 116 -20.65 -5.53 -1.40
CA VAL A 116 -21.06 -4.21 -1.89
C VAL A 116 -22.55 -4.20 -2.24
N GLU A 117 -23.01 -5.17 -3.04
CA GLU A 117 -24.41 -5.23 -3.44
C GLU A 117 -25.35 -5.45 -2.24
N ALA A 118 -24.99 -6.36 -1.33
CA ALA A 118 -25.71 -6.60 -0.09
C ALA A 118 -25.76 -5.32 0.76
N GLY A 119 -24.62 -4.68 1.00
CA GLY A 119 -24.49 -3.49 1.82
C GLY A 119 -25.35 -2.32 1.31
N VAL A 120 -25.29 -2.00 0.01
CA VAL A 120 -26.13 -0.95 -0.59
C VAL A 120 -27.61 -1.32 -0.50
N SER A 121 -27.94 -2.57 -0.76
CA SER A 121 -29.32 -3.06 -0.70
C SER A 121 -29.90 -2.95 0.71
N MET A 122 -29.10 -3.22 1.74
CA MET A 122 -29.52 -3.17 3.14
C MET A 122 -29.89 -1.76 3.63
N LEU A 123 -29.44 -0.69 2.97
CA LEU A 123 -29.71 0.70 3.35
C LEU A 123 -31.20 1.08 3.28
N THR A 124 -31.98 0.44 2.41
CA THR A 124 -33.41 0.78 2.22
C THR A 124 -34.30 -0.45 2.22
N GLU A 125 -35.57 -0.27 2.59
CA GLU A 125 -36.56 -1.35 2.55
C GLU A 125 -36.79 -1.88 1.12
N ALA A 126 -36.85 -0.97 0.13
CA ALA A 126 -37.00 -1.34 -1.27
C ALA A 126 -35.78 -2.10 -1.80
N GLY A 127 -34.57 -1.72 -1.40
CA GLY A 127 -33.34 -2.42 -1.77
C GLY A 127 -33.28 -3.83 -1.19
N ARG A 128 -33.64 -3.99 0.09
CA ARG A 128 -33.76 -5.30 0.75
C ARG A 128 -34.73 -6.23 0.04
N ALA A 129 -35.90 -5.72 -0.34
CA ALA A 129 -36.89 -6.51 -1.05
C ALA A 129 -36.41 -6.96 -2.44
N ALA A 130 -35.69 -6.08 -3.16
CA ALA A 130 -35.10 -6.43 -4.46
C ALA A 130 -33.99 -7.49 -4.31
N PHE A 131 -33.07 -7.28 -3.36
CA PHE A 131 -31.97 -8.22 -3.09
C PHE A 131 -32.47 -9.60 -2.67
N ALA A 132 -33.47 -9.67 -1.80
CA ALA A 132 -34.07 -10.95 -1.41
C ALA A 132 -34.74 -11.66 -2.59
N GLU A 133 -35.38 -10.94 -3.51
CA GLU A 133 -35.95 -11.52 -4.72
C GLU A 133 -34.87 -12.02 -5.68
N ASP A 134 -33.82 -11.24 -5.91
CA ASP A 134 -32.73 -11.56 -6.85
C ASP A 134 -31.90 -12.76 -6.40
N TYR A 135 -31.65 -12.88 -5.09
CA TYR A 135 -30.89 -13.98 -4.49
C TYR A 135 -31.76 -15.12 -3.93
N GLY A 136 -33.09 -14.99 -3.99
CA GLY A 136 -34.03 -16.00 -3.52
C GLY A 136 -33.98 -16.24 -2.01
N LEU A 137 -33.67 -15.21 -1.23
CA LEU A 137 -33.52 -15.28 0.22
C LEU A 137 -34.87 -15.33 0.92
N ASP A 138 -35.00 -16.17 1.95
CA ASP A 138 -36.14 -16.12 2.85
C ASP A 138 -36.01 -15.03 3.93
N GLU A 139 -37.05 -14.87 4.76
CA GLU A 139 -37.08 -13.85 5.83
C GLU A 139 -36.00 -14.09 6.89
N ASP A 140 -35.66 -15.35 7.20
CA ASP A 140 -34.68 -15.70 8.22
C ASP A 140 -33.25 -15.45 7.71
N GLU A 141 -32.98 -15.77 6.44
CA GLU A 141 -31.72 -15.48 5.75
C GLU A 141 -31.49 -13.97 5.62
N LEU A 142 -32.52 -13.20 5.24
CA LEU A 142 -32.42 -11.75 5.18
C LEU A 142 -32.23 -11.12 6.58
N ALA A 143 -32.90 -11.66 7.60
CA ALA A 143 -32.75 -11.21 8.98
C ALA A 143 -31.35 -11.52 9.56
N ALA A 144 -30.64 -12.50 9.02
CA ALA A 144 -29.28 -12.82 9.46
C ALA A 144 -28.29 -11.68 9.19
N PHE A 145 -28.51 -10.85 8.17
CA PHE A 145 -27.71 -9.64 7.92
C PHE A 145 -27.85 -8.61 9.03
N ASP A 146 -29.00 -8.56 9.73
CA ASP A 146 -29.22 -7.64 10.85
C ASP A 146 -28.69 -8.19 12.20
N CYS A 147 -28.11 -9.38 12.20
CA CYS A 147 -27.61 -9.99 13.42
C CYS A 147 -26.45 -9.16 14.01
N GLY A 148 -26.64 -8.66 15.24
CA GLY A 148 -25.63 -7.84 15.92
C GLY A 148 -24.29 -8.56 16.14
N ALA A 149 -24.29 -9.89 16.29
CA ALA A 149 -23.04 -10.64 16.39
C ALA A 149 -22.31 -10.72 15.05
N PHE A 150 -23.04 -10.94 13.94
CA PHE A 150 -22.48 -10.93 12.59
C PHE A 150 -21.85 -9.57 12.26
N LEU A 151 -22.60 -8.49 12.47
CA LEU A 151 -22.10 -7.13 12.23
C LEU A 151 -20.93 -6.76 13.12
N ALA A 152 -20.93 -7.22 14.38
CA ALA A 152 -19.79 -7.03 15.28
C ALA A 152 -18.53 -7.76 14.80
N ASP A 153 -18.67 -8.98 14.27
CA ASP A 153 -17.55 -9.75 13.75
C ASP A 153 -16.97 -9.11 12.47
N LEU A 154 -17.81 -8.65 11.53
CA LEU A 154 -17.36 -7.89 10.36
C LEU A 154 -16.60 -6.62 10.73
N ALA A 155 -17.13 -5.84 11.68
CA ALA A 155 -16.47 -4.63 12.13
C ALA A 155 -15.14 -4.93 12.85
N ASP A 156 -15.08 -5.99 13.66
CA ASP A 156 -13.84 -6.42 14.32
C ASP A 156 -12.78 -6.85 13.29
N GLU A 157 -13.16 -7.58 12.24
CA GLU A 157 -12.25 -7.98 11.14
C GLU A 157 -11.71 -6.75 10.37
N ALA A 158 -12.61 -5.86 9.94
CA ALA A 158 -12.23 -4.66 9.20
C ALA A 158 -11.31 -3.75 10.03
N LEU A 159 -11.59 -3.58 11.32
CA LEU A 159 -10.74 -2.82 12.24
C LEU A 159 -9.37 -3.47 12.44
N GLY A 160 -9.32 -4.81 12.53
CA GLY A 160 -8.06 -5.55 12.59
C GLY A 160 -7.19 -5.26 11.36
N ARG A 161 -7.76 -5.45 10.17
CA ARG A 161 -7.08 -5.24 8.88
C ARG A 161 -6.60 -3.80 8.72
N LEU A 162 -7.43 -2.81 9.03
CA LEU A 162 -7.05 -1.39 8.92
C LEU A 162 -5.93 -1.00 9.89
N ARG A 163 -5.92 -1.54 11.11
CA ARG A 163 -4.86 -1.26 12.09
C ARG A 163 -3.53 -1.88 11.69
N GLU A 164 -3.55 -3.12 11.19
CA GLU A 164 -2.36 -3.79 10.65
C GLU A 164 -1.81 -3.02 9.45
N ALA A 165 -2.67 -2.71 8.48
CA ALA A 165 -2.29 -1.93 7.30
C ALA A 165 -1.77 -0.53 7.66
N HIS A 166 -2.39 0.18 8.60
CA HIS A 166 -1.89 1.48 9.04
C HIS A 166 -0.46 1.37 9.58
N GLN A 167 -0.16 0.33 10.36
CA GLN A 167 1.19 0.10 10.88
C GLN A 167 2.20 -0.23 9.76
N GLU A 168 1.78 -0.99 8.75
CA GLU A 168 2.64 -1.32 7.60
C GLU A 168 2.89 -0.11 6.68
N LEU A 169 1.86 0.70 6.45
CA LEU A 169 1.91 1.81 5.51
C LEU A 169 2.55 3.07 6.08
N PHE A 170 2.33 3.37 7.37
CA PHE A 170 2.76 4.61 8.00
C PHE A 170 3.69 4.40 9.21
N GLY A 171 3.77 3.18 9.73
CA GLY A 171 4.61 2.86 10.88
C GLY A 171 6.09 2.67 10.53
N GLY A 172 6.89 2.38 11.56
CA GLY A 172 8.30 2.05 11.38
C GLY A 172 8.49 0.61 10.91
N ILE A 173 9.19 0.43 9.79
CA ILE A 173 9.59 -0.90 9.30
C ILE A 173 10.90 -1.34 9.98
N ASP A 174 10.93 -2.54 10.54
CA ASP A 174 12.15 -3.13 11.06
C ASP A 174 12.94 -3.82 9.93
N VAL A 175 14.05 -3.20 9.54
CA VAL A 175 15.01 -3.76 8.57
C VAL A 175 16.28 -4.27 9.25
N SER A 176 16.36 -4.26 10.58
CA SER A 176 17.53 -4.78 11.31
C SER A 176 17.87 -6.26 11.02
N PRO A 177 16.91 -7.16 10.70
CA PRO A 177 17.26 -8.53 10.32
C PRO A 177 18.11 -8.64 9.04
N LEU A 178 18.15 -7.58 8.21
CA LEU A 178 18.99 -7.55 7.01
C LEU A 178 20.48 -7.41 7.33
N ASP A 179 20.84 -6.97 8.55
CA ASP A 179 22.24 -6.99 8.99
C ASP A 179 22.82 -8.41 8.94
N GLY A 180 22.05 -9.41 9.40
CA GLY A 180 22.47 -10.81 9.33
C GLY A 180 22.55 -11.40 7.92
N LYS A 181 22.06 -10.69 6.90
CA LYS A 181 22.14 -11.08 5.48
C LYS A 181 23.22 -10.34 4.71
N PHE A 182 23.44 -9.07 5.05
CA PHE A 182 24.28 -8.15 4.25
C PHE A 182 25.54 -7.68 4.96
N LEU A 183 25.69 -7.90 6.26
CA LEU A 183 26.98 -7.72 6.93
C LEU A 183 27.77 -9.02 6.92
N ARG A 184 29.03 -8.90 6.54
CA ARG A 184 30.04 -9.96 6.68
C ARG A 184 30.56 -9.98 8.12
N ASP A 185 31.27 -11.06 8.48
CA ASP A 185 31.85 -11.27 9.82
C ASP A 185 32.84 -10.16 10.26
N ASP A 186 33.36 -9.38 9.30
CA ASP A 186 34.28 -8.25 9.50
C ASP A 186 33.56 -6.88 9.42
N ASP A 187 32.24 -6.88 9.60
CA ASP A 187 31.34 -5.72 9.52
C ASP A 187 31.36 -5.02 8.14
N HIS A 188 31.89 -5.66 7.09
CA HIS A 188 31.80 -5.11 5.74
C HIS A 188 30.44 -5.38 5.13
N ILE A 189 29.96 -4.44 4.33
CA ILE A 189 28.70 -4.60 3.60
C ILE A 189 28.93 -5.46 2.35
N ASP A 190 28.14 -6.53 2.22
CA ASP A 190 28.12 -7.39 1.05
C ASP A 190 27.24 -6.80 -0.06
N ILE A 191 27.79 -5.86 -0.83
CA ILE A 191 27.10 -5.21 -1.94
C ILE A 191 26.64 -6.22 -3.00
N VAL A 192 27.39 -7.29 -3.23
CA VAL A 192 27.01 -8.33 -4.20
C VAL A 192 25.74 -9.05 -3.72
N ALA A 193 25.69 -9.46 -2.46
CA ALA A 193 24.50 -10.10 -1.88
C ALA A 193 23.27 -9.17 -1.90
N MET A 194 23.45 -7.87 -1.67
CA MET A 194 22.36 -6.89 -1.78
C MET A 194 21.84 -6.78 -3.22
N GLN A 195 22.74 -6.75 -4.20
CA GLN A 195 22.38 -6.72 -5.62
C GLN A 195 21.67 -8.00 -6.06
N GLU A 196 22.13 -9.16 -5.60
CA GLU A 196 21.43 -10.43 -5.84
C GLU A 196 20.03 -10.43 -5.24
N ALA A 197 19.84 -9.87 -4.04
CA ALA A 197 18.52 -9.72 -3.44
C ALA A 197 17.59 -8.83 -4.29
N LEU A 198 18.08 -7.69 -4.79
CA LEU A 198 17.32 -6.81 -5.69
C LEU A 198 16.98 -7.48 -7.02
N SER A 199 17.87 -8.32 -7.55
CA SER A 199 17.63 -9.04 -8.81
C SER A 199 16.49 -10.06 -8.74
N ARG A 200 16.14 -10.51 -7.52
CA ARG A 200 15.06 -11.47 -7.25
C ARG A 200 13.74 -10.73 -7.04
N SER A 201 13.22 -10.17 -8.13
CA SER A 201 12.01 -9.34 -8.12
C SER A 201 10.73 -10.06 -7.66
N TRP A 202 10.77 -11.38 -7.45
CA TRP A 202 9.64 -12.19 -6.95
C TRP A 202 9.61 -12.34 -5.42
N GLU A 203 10.62 -11.83 -4.70
CA GLU A 203 10.74 -11.94 -3.22
C GLU A 203 10.42 -10.62 -2.49
N ASP A 204 9.87 -9.61 -3.18
CA ASP A 204 9.56 -8.29 -2.62
C ASP A 204 10.72 -7.61 -1.87
N ASN A 205 11.96 -7.88 -2.31
CA ASN A 205 13.19 -7.38 -1.66
C ASN A 205 13.47 -5.90 -1.91
N THR A 206 12.86 -5.27 -2.93
CA THR A 206 13.25 -3.91 -3.38
C THR A 206 13.07 -2.86 -2.30
N GLY A 207 11.89 -2.82 -1.65
CA GLY A 207 11.60 -1.88 -0.56
C GLY A 207 12.52 -2.08 0.66
N PRO A 208 12.59 -3.29 1.25
CA PRO A 208 13.43 -3.55 2.42
C PRO A 208 14.92 -3.24 2.19
N VAL A 209 15.47 -3.60 1.02
CA VAL A 209 16.87 -3.31 0.68
C VAL A 209 17.10 -1.81 0.49
N ALA A 210 16.17 -1.10 -0.18
CA ALA A 210 16.26 0.35 -0.33
C ALA A 210 16.26 1.05 1.03
N LEU A 211 15.33 0.67 1.90
CA LEU A 211 15.18 1.27 3.23
C LEU A 211 16.40 1.01 4.12
N TRP A 212 16.91 -0.22 4.10
CA TRP A 212 18.16 -0.54 4.82
C TRP A 212 19.34 0.29 4.30
N SER A 213 19.44 0.45 2.99
CA SER A 213 20.49 1.26 2.35
C SER A 213 20.37 2.74 2.74
N ALA A 214 19.17 3.32 2.72
CA ALA A 214 18.90 4.69 3.16
C ALA A 214 19.29 4.92 4.63
N ARG A 215 18.93 4.01 5.53
CA ARG A 215 19.26 4.15 6.96
C ARG A 215 20.75 4.04 7.23
N ARG A 216 21.46 3.14 6.54
CA ARG A 216 22.93 3.06 6.62
C ARG A 216 23.59 4.34 6.10
N TRP A 217 23.06 4.89 5.02
CA TRP A 217 23.49 6.18 4.47
C TRP A 217 23.30 7.33 5.48
N LEU A 218 22.10 7.48 6.03
CA LEU A 218 21.75 8.54 6.99
C LEU A 218 22.54 8.46 8.29
N THR A 219 22.82 7.25 8.77
CA THR A 219 23.60 7.04 10.00
C THR A 219 25.11 7.22 9.79
N GLY A 220 25.58 7.33 8.54
CA GLY A 220 27.00 7.41 8.21
C GLY A 220 27.79 6.14 8.54
N GLN A 221 27.10 5.01 8.74
CA GLN A 221 27.72 3.72 9.03
C GLN A 221 28.20 3.04 7.74
N LEU A 222 29.02 3.75 6.97
CA LEU A 222 29.52 3.34 5.66
C LEU A 222 31.01 3.61 5.57
N ARG A 223 31.76 2.67 5.02
CA ARG A 223 33.14 2.93 4.56
C ARG A 223 33.10 3.64 3.21
N ASP A 224 34.17 4.36 2.88
CA ASP A 224 34.26 5.09 1.61
C ASP A 224 34.06 4.14 0.42
N GLU A 225 34.61 2.92 0.50
CA GLU A 225 34.50 1.91 -0.54
C GLU A 225 33.08 1.31 -0.69
N GLU A 226 32.22 1.43 0.31
CA GLU A 226 30.86 0.88 0.31
C GLU A 226 29.84 1.92 -0.16
N ARG A 227 30.19 3.21 -0.05
CA ARG A 227 29.29 4.35 -0.22
C ARG A 227 28.51 4.32 -1.54
N ILE A 228 29.19 4.13 -2.67
CA ILE A 228 28.54 4.08 -3.98
C ILE A 228 27.65 2.85 -4.14
N GLY A 229 28.09 1.68 -3.69
CA GLY A 229 27.31 0.44 -3.75
C GLY A 229 26.01 0.53 -2.97
N VAL A 230 26.06 1.06 -1.75
CA VAL A 230 24.86 1.27 -0.92
C VAL A 230 23.92 2.28 -1.58
N PHE A 231 24.44 3.38 -2.11
CA PHE A 231 23.62 4.36 -2.82
C PHE A 231 22.96 3.78 -4.09
N LEU A 232 23.69 2.95 -4.84
CA LEU A 232 23.12 2.26 -6.00
C LEU A 232 22.04 1.25 -5.59
N CYS A 233 22.20 0.54 -4.47
CA CYS A 233 21.14 -0.33 -3.93
C CYS A 233 19.90 0.47 -3.52
N LEU A 234 20.07 1.62 -2.87
CA LEU A 234 19.00 2.57 -2.55
C LEU A 234 18.24 2.98 -3.83
N TRP A 235 18.96 3.52 -4.81
CA TRP A 235 18.39 4.00 -6.06
C TRP A 235 17.70 2.87 -6.85
N MET A 236 18.33 1.70 -6.94
CA MET A 236 17.77 0.55 -7.67
C MET A 236 16.51 0.01 -7.01
N GLY A 237 16.44 -0.01 -5.69
CA GLY A 237 15.22 -0.43 -4.99
C GLY A 237 14.07 0.55 -5.21
N ILE A 238 14.35 1.85 -5.41
CA ILE A 238 13.35 2.84 -5.82
C ILE A 238 12.91 2.58 -7.27
N ASP A 239 13.84 2.65 -8.22
CA ASP A 239 13.55 2.52 -9.67
C ASP A 239 12.84 1.20 -10.03
N GLN A 240 13.07 0.11 -9.28
CA GLN A 240 12.43 -1.18 -9.51
C GLN A 240 11.08 -1.37 -8.82
N SER A 241 10.66 -0.42 -7.97
CA SER A 241 9.39 -0.49 -7.25
C SER A 241 8.26 0.17 -8.05
N TYR A 242 7.88 -0.46 -9.17
CA TYR A 242 6.89 0.09 -10.13
C TYR A 242 5.52 0.41 -9.52
N GLY A 243 5.09 -0.32 -8.49
CA GLY A 243 3.84 -0.05 -7.78
C GLY A 243 3.92 1.11 -6.80
N GLY A 244 5.10 1.67 -6.56
CA GLY A 244 5.37 2.58 -5.48
C GLY A 244 5.47 1.89 -4.12
N LEU A 245 6.41 2.36 -3.30
CA LEU A 245 6.51 1.93 -1.90
C LEU A 245 5.62 2.82 -1.01
N PRO A 246 5.14 2.30 0.13
CA PRO A 246 4.31 3.09 1.01
C PRO A 246 5.11 4.18 1.75
N PRO A 247 4.42 5.16 2.38
CA PRO A 247 5.03 6.26 3.10
C PRO A 247 6.09 5.84 4.14
N SER A 248 5.86 4.71 4.82
CA SER A 248 6.77 4.10 5.79
C SER A 248 8.18 3.82 5.23
N TYR A 249 8.31 3.63 3.92
CA TYR A 249 9.59 3.54 3.22
C TYR A 249 10.01 4.92 2.72
N ALA A 250 9.13 5.58 1.97
CA ALA A 250 9.44 6.78 1.17
C ALA A 250 10.13 7.89 1.98
N ARG A 251 9.76 8.09 3.24
CA ARG A 251 10.34 9.11 4.13
C ARG A 251 11.85 8.99 4.30
N ASP A 252 12.34 7.81 4.68
CA ASP A 252 13.78 7.59 4.90
C ASP A 252 14.53 7.60 3.56
N LEU A 253 13.88 7.13 2.48
CA LEU A 253 14.46 7.19 1.13
C LEU A 253 14.65 8.64 0.68
N ALA A 254 13.62 9.48 0.81
CA ALA A 254 13.67 10.91 0.49
C ALA A 254 14.73 11.62 1.35
N ALA A 255 14.72 11.39 2.66
CA ALA A 255 15.70 11.98 3.56
C ALA A 255 17.15 11.61 3.18
N ALA A 256 17.40 10.38 2.74
CA ALA A 256 18.73 9.98 2.26
C ALA A 256 19.10 10.70 0.96
N LEU A 257 18.17 10.83 0.02
CA LEU A 257 18.38 11.55 -1.26
C LEU A 257 18.60 13.05 -1.05
N ASP A 258 17.95 13.67 -0.07
CA ASP A 258 18.10 15.10 0.25
C ASP A 258 19.50 15.48 0.75
N THR A 259 20.30 14.49 1.19
CA THR A 259 21.69 14.72 1.56
C THR A 259 22.64 14.87 0.35
N ILE A 260 22.15 14.60 -0.86
CA ILE A 260 22.93 14.68 -2.09
C ILE A 260 22.89 16.11 -2.63
N ASP A 261 24.08 16.71 -2.83
CA ASP A 261 24.18 17.99 -3.51
C ASP A 261 23.81 17.82 -5.00
N LEU A 262 22.66 18.40 -5.38
CA LEU A 262 22.17 18.35 -6.75
C LEU A 262 22.87 19.36 -7.65
N ASP A 263 23.44 20.44 -7.11
CA ASP A 263 23.99 21.57 -7.86
C ASP A 263 25.49 21.41 -8.17
N VAL A 264 25.85 20.20 -8.59
CA VAL A 264 27.23 19.80 -8.91
C VAL A 264 27.47 19.73 -10.43
N THR A 265 28.71 20.01 -10.82
CA THR A 265 29.18 19.88 -12.21
C THR A 265 30.52 19.14 -12.25
N CYS A 266 30.79 18.45 -13.36
CA CYS A 266 32.07 17.77 -13.60
C CYS A 266 32.44 17.86 -15.08
N GLU A 267 33.73 17.70 -15.37
CA GLU A 267 34.25 17.73 -16.75
C GLU A 267 34.17 16.37 -17.46
N HIS A 268 33.75 15.31 -16.77
CA HIS A 268 33.62 13.99 -17.38
C HIS A 268 32.58 14.03 -18.51
N PRO A 269 32.89 13.50 -19.71
CA PRO A 269 31.96 13.51 -20.83
C PRO A 269 30.79 12.54 -20.62
N GLN A 270 30.96 11.48 -19.81
CA GLN A 270 29.96 10.45 -19.54
C GLN A 270 30.15 9.86 -18.13
N HIS A 271 29.06 9.36 -17.55
CA HIS A 271 29.06 8.61 -16.28
C HIS A 271 28.65 7.16 -16.50
N PRO A 272 29.23 6.19 -15.78
CA PRO A 272 28.93 4.77 -15.93
C PRO A 272 27.43 4.45 -15.98
N TRP A 273 26.62 5.04 -15.10
CA TRP A 273 25.19 4.76 -15.05
C TRP A 273 24.43 5.13 -16.33
N SER A 274 24.82 6.23 -16.98
CA SER A 274 24.20 6.70 -18.23
C SER A 274 24.42 5.76 -19.43
N THR A 275 25.33 4.80 -19.29
CA THR A 275 25.69 3.83 -20.34
C THR A 275 25.22 2.41 -20.06
N ALA A 276 24.83 2.12 -18.83
CA ALA A 276 24.17 0.87 -18.50
C ALA A 276 22.79 0.85 -19.18
N ASP A 277 22.52 -0.19 -19.98
CA ASP A 277 21.17 -0.44 -20.48
C ASP A 277 20.17 -0.45 -19.30
N SER A 278 18.96 0.08 -19.52
CA SER A 278 17.98 0.32 -18.46
C SER A 278 17.37 -0.97 -17.89
N THR A 279 17.79 -2.14 -18.38
CA THR A 279 17.34 -3.43 -17.86
C THR A 279 17.93 -3.73 -16.48
N VAL A 280 17.11 -4.27 -15.58
CA VAL A 280 17.52 -4.71 -14.23
C VAL A 280 18.76 -5.60 -14.27
N ARG A 281 18.83 -6.50 -15.27
CA ARG A 281 19.97 -7.41 -15.46
C ARG A 281 21.28 -6.69 -15.81
N SER A 282 21.20 -5.66 -16.66
CA SER A 282 22.37 -4.86 -17.04
C SER A 282 22.89 -4.06 -15.83
N ARG A 283 21.98 -3.41 -15.11
CA ARG A 283 22.28 -2.66 -13.88
C ARG A 283 22.92 -3.53 -12.81
N HIS A 284 22.31 -4.69 -12.50
CA HIS A 284 22.88 -5.69 -11.59
C HIS A 284 24.32 -6.06 -11.98
N ARG A 285 24.54 -6.45 -13.26
CA ARG A 285 25.87 -6.86 -13.75
C ARG A 285 26.92 -5.76 -13.59
N ALA A 286 26.54 -4.51 -13.86
CA ALA A 286 27.42 -3.36 -13.71
C ALA A 286 27.90 -3.17 -12.26
N VAL A 287 26.98 -3.27 -11.28
CA VAL A 287 27.32 -3.11 -9.87
C VAL A 287 28.15 -4.28 -9.35
N VAL A 288 27.77 -5.53 -9.65
CA VAL A 288 28.54 -6.69 -9.16
C VAL A 288 29.95 -6.73 -9.74
N HIS A 289 30.16 -6.25 -10.96
CA HIS A 289 31.50 -6.12 -11.53
C HIS A 289 32.37 -5.08 -10.81
N LEU A 290 31.79 -3.96 -10.35
CA LEU A 290 32.51 -2.94 -9.58
C LEU A 290 33.06 -3.52 -8.25
N TYR A 291 32.35 -4.48 -7.66
CA TYR A 291 32.68 -5.04 -6.34
C TYR A 291 33.33 -6.44 -6.38
N ALA A 292 33.13 -7.20 -7.46
CA ALA A 292 33.67 -8.54 -7.67
C ALA A 292 33.99 -8.77 -9.17
N PRO A 293 34.98 -8.04 -9.73
CA PRO A 293 35.27 -8.06 -11.17
C PRO A 293 35.75 -9.44 -11.67
N ASP A 294 36.50 -10.17 -10.85
CA ASP A 294 37.03 -11.51 -11.19
C ASP A 294 35.91 -12.56 -11.29
N ASP A 295 34.84 -12.40 -10.50
CA ASP A 295 33.67 -13.28 -10.52
C ASP A 295 32.68 -12.92 -11.63
N HIS A 296 32.80 -11.72 -12.21
CA HIS A 296 31.90 -11.17 -13.22
C HIS A 296 32.65 -10.53 -14.41
N PRO A 297 33.42 -11.31 -15.20
CA PRO A 297 34.27 -10.77 -16.27
C PRO A 297 33.51 -10.25 -17.50
N ASP A 298 32.25 -10.68 -17.72
CA ASP A 298 31.47 -10.44 -18.95
C ASP A 298 30.51 -9.22 -18.87
N THR A 299 30.93 -8.15 -18.20
CA THR A 299 30.05 -7.01 -17.86
C THR A 299 29.88 -6.02 -19.02
N PRO A 300 28.66 -5.44 -19.20
CA PRO A 300 28.36 -4.55 -20.33
C PRO A 300 28.93 -3.12 -20.22
N VAL A 301 29.54 -2.74 -19.10
CA VAL A 301 30.10 -1.39 -18.92
C VAL A 301 31.39 -1.29 -19.74
N PRO A 302 31.55 -0.28 -20.62
CA PRO A 302 32.78 -0.08 -21.35
C PRO A 302 34.00 0.00 -20.42
N ALA A 303 35.13 -0.59 -20.81
CA ALA A 303 36.32 -0.66 -19.97
C ALA A 303 36.78 0.74 -19.51
N GLU A 304 36.59 1.76 -20.36
CA GLU A 304 36.92 3.16 -20.08
C GLU A 304 36.04 3.78 -18.97
N LEU A 305 34.89 3.18 -18.68
CA LEU A 305 33.93 3.59 -17.64
C LEU A 305 33.90 2.62 -16.44
N SER A 306 34.80 1.63 -16.41
CA SER A 306 34.97 0.72 -15.27
C SER A 306 35.72 1.38 -14.09
N ALA A 307 36.33 2.55 -14.31
CA ALA A 307 37.10 3.27 -13.30
C ALA A 307 36.21 3.74 -12.14
N ARG A 308 36.54 3.30 -10.92
CA ARG A 308 35.80 3.60 -9.69
C ARG A 308 35.57 5.10 -9.45
N GLU A 309 36.55 5.92 -9.78
CA GLU A 309 36.48 7.39 -9.69
C GLU A 309 35.35 8.02 -10.53
N LEU A 310 34.92 7.37 -11.61
CA LEU A 310 33.76 7.80 -12.40
C LEU A 310 32.43 7.43 -11.73
N TRP A 311 32.39 6.27 -11.06
CA TRP A 311 31.23 5.82 -10.29
C TRP A 311 31.00 6.69 -9.05
N GLU A 312 32.07 7.15 -8.43
CA GLU A 312 32.05 8.00 -7.24
C GLU A 312 31.91 9.50 -7.56
N CYS A 313 31.76 9.86 -8.84
CA CYS A 313 31.60 11.24 -9.26
C CYS A 313 30.30 11.85 -8.67
N PRO A 314 30.36 13.04 -8.02
CA PRO A 314 29.16 13.68 -7.45
C PRO A 314 28.03 13.92 -8.45
N VAL A 315 28.35 14.20 -9.73
CA VAL A 315 27.34 14.38 -10.78
C VAL A 315 26.53 13.11 -11.02
N GLN A 316 27.13 11.93 -10.89
CA GLN A 316 26.40 10.67 -10.98
C GLN A 316 25.40 10.54 -9.83
N TYR A 317 25.80 10.79 -8.58
CA TYR A 317 24.87 10.81 -7.43
C TYR A 317 23.71 11.78 -7.68
N ALA A 318 24.00 13.00 -8.14
CA ALA A 318 22.99 14.01 -8.41
C ALA A 318 22.04 13.66 -9.56
N GLN A 319 22.48 12.91 -10.57
CA GLN A 319 21.62 12.42 -11.65
C GLN A 319 20.64 11.36 -11.12
N LEU A 320 21.17 10.37 -10.42
CA LEU A 320 20.39 9.29 -9.83
C LEU A 320 19.40 9.79 -8.78
N ALA A 321 19.84 10.72 -7.93
CA ALA A 321 18.97 11.29 -6.91
C ALA A 321 17.77 12.04 -7.52
N ARG A 322 17.97 12.79 -8.62
CA ARG A 322 16.85 13.44 -9.34
C ARG A 322 15.85 12.44 -9.91
N GLU A 323 16.34 11.35 -10.49
CA GLU A 323 15.47 10.29 -11.02
C GLU A 323 14.67 9.64 -9.88
N ALA A 324 15.32 9.26 -8.79
CA ALA A 324 14.66 8.67 -7.65
C ALA A 324 13.65 9.62 -6.98
N LEU A 325 13.98 10.91 -6.80
CA LEU A 325 13.05 11.90 -6.25
C LEU A 325 11.80 12.05 -7.11
N LYS A 326 11.96 12.02 -8.45
CA LYS A 326 10.84 12.05 -9.37
C LYS A 326 9.96 10.80 -9.24
N ASP A 327 10.56 9.63 -9.03
CA ASP A 327 9.81 8.39 -8.81
C ASP A 327 9.03 8.46 -7.48
N LEU A 328 9.64 8.96 -6.40
CA LEU A 328 8.96 9.17 -5.12
C LEU A 328 7.75 10.13 -5.26
N GLU A 329 7.91 11.25 -5.97
CA GLU A 329 6.81 12.19 -6.28
C GLU A 329 5.72 11.52 -7.13
N GLY A 330 6.12 10.67 -8.07
CA GLY A 330 5.22 9.87 -8.89
C GLY A 330 4.38 8.88 -8.07
N TRP A 331 4.98 8.20 -7.09
CA TRP A 331 4.26 7.29 -6.20
C TRP A 331 3.21 8.02 -5.40
N ARG A 332 3.56 9.19 -4.86
CA ARG A 332 2.63 10.03 -4.13
C ARG A 332 1.44 10.46 -4.98
N THR A 333 1.70 10.93 -6.19
CA THR A 333 0.64 11.31 -7.14
C THR A 333 -0.27 10.13 -7.48
N MET A 334 0.29 8.92 -7.59
CA MET A 334 -0.46 7.71 -7.94
C MET A 334 -1.32 7.16 -6.79
N ARG A 335 -0.88 7.34 -5.54
CA ARG A 335 -1.43 6.66 -4.36
C ARG A 335 -2.24 7.56 -3.43
N GLY A 336 -2.21 8.87 -3.66
CA GLY A 336 -2.95 9.86 -2.86
C GLY A 336 -2.28 10.20 -1.53
N GLY A 337 -3.05 10.79 -0.62
CA GLY A 337 -2.59 11.30 0.67
C GLY A 337 -2.02 12.72 0.65
N ASP A 338 -2.08 13.38 1.80
CA ASP A 338 -1.58 14.75 2.01
C ASP A 338 -0.06 14.77 2.19
N ASP A 339 0.58 15.96 2.13
CA ASP A 339 2.05 16.09 2.37
C ASP A 339 2.47 15.40 3.69
N GLU A 340 1.70 15.64 4.75
CA GLU A 340 1.93 15.13 6.11
C GLU A 340 1.84 13.59 6.20
N ASP A 341 1.16 12.94 5.26
CA ASP A 341 1.07 11.47 5.23
C ASP A 341 2.39 10.83 4.80
N TRP A 342 3.20 11.56 4.02
CA TRP A 342 4.46 11.11 3.44
C TRP A 342 5.69 11.60 4.21
N GLU A 343 5.54 12.67 4.98
CA GLU A 343 6.64 13.33 5.70
C GLU A 343 6.79 12.83 7.16
N ASP A 344 5.69 12.44 7.83
CA ASP A 344 5.64 12.16 9.28
C ASP A 344 5.32 10.71 9.70
#